data_AF-A0A7L4R458-F1
#
_entry.id   AF-A0A7L4R458-F1
#
_cell.length_a   1.000
_cell.length_b   1.000
_cell.length_c   1.000
_cell.angle_alpha   90.00
_cell.angle_beta   90.00
_cell.angle_gamma   90.00
#
_symmetry.space_group_name_H-M   'P 1'
#
loop_
_entity.id
_entity.type
_entity.pdbx_description
1 polymer ?
#
loop_
_entity_poly.entity_id
_entity_poly.type
_entity_poly.pdbx_seq_one_letter_code
_entity_poly.pdbx_strand_id
1 'polypeptide(L)'
;MEECEELIERKEVAAGEGSYTMVLTRRDLSSLYPGLHLFTLRLLHGDLTLALYRTNTYEYSPTDPLDAESAARKEARDWEDLLSRDPEAFFAAHLERIGRPPDSGRPDVLIIQGSPRADGNCSIIAGWAAAAAEEAGCSAEVVYPHDLWITGCIGCYQCYNTGFCTFADDMTGIISSLRQAFLLVICTPVYTSTVPGELKMVIDRFQAFHAEMTLAGRFEPKKGLLFSVSGRTGKENFSCVTQVIHDFMENLHITPSGTLLIDSIDRLRDVRNVPGLEDRIRAAVAGALTGREGSA
;
A
#
# COMPACT_ATOMS: atom_id res chain seq x y z
N MET A 1 1.14 20.13 -9.79
CA MET A 1 0.00 21.05 -9.79
C MET A 1 -0.65 20.90 -8.43
N GLU A 2 -0.70 21.94 -7.60
CA GLU A 2 -1.57 21.92 -6.42
C GLU A 2 -3.00 21.78 -6.93
N GLU A 3 -3.57 20.59 -6.79
CA GLU A 3 -4.99 20.36 -7.09
C GLU A 3 -5.80 21.13 -6.04
N CYS A 4 -6.33 22.27 -6.46
CA CYS A 4 -7.05 23.20 -5.61
C CYS A 4 -8.33 22.53 -5.09
N GLU A 5 -8.50 22.47 -3.77
CA GLU A 5 -9.76 22.05 -3.16
C GLU A 5 -10.87 23.05 -3.47
N GLU A 6 -11.98 22.58 -4.04
CA GLU A 6 -13.17 23.39 -4.28
C GLU A 6 -13.96 23.54 -2.98
N LEU A 7 -14.32 24.77 -2.62
CA LEU A 7 -15.19 25.03 -1.48
C LEU A 7 -16.65 24.70 -1.82
N ILE A 8 -17.23 23.77 -1.07
CA ILE A 8 -18.64 23.37 -1.21
C ILE A 8 -19.53 24.12 -0.21
N GLU A 9 -19.08 24.21 1.04
CA GLU A 9 -19.81 24.86 2.12
C GLU A 9 -18.85 25.42 3.16
N ARG A 10 -19.15 26.61 3.69
CA ARG A 10 -18.47 27.21 4.84
C ARG A 10 -19.51 27.78 5.79
N LYS A 11 -19.41 27.46 7.07
CA LYS A 11 -20.36 27.90 8.08
C LYS A 11 -19.67 28.21 9.40
N GLU A 12 -20.05 29.33 10.01
CA GLU A 12 -19.67 29.64 11.39
C GLU A 12 -20.69 28.99 12.34
N VAL A 13 -20.18 28.32 13.36
CA VAL A 13 -20.96 27.64 14.40
C VAL A 13 -20.51 28.17 15.76
N ALA A 14 -21.44 28.76 16.50
CA ALA A 14 -21.20 29.19 17.87
C ALA A 14 -21.51 28.03 18.81
N ALA A 15 -20.57 27.66 19.66
CA ALA A 15 -20.72 26.55 20.61
C ALA A 15 -19.94 26.83 21.91
N GLY A 16 -20.62 26.74 23.05
CA GLY A 16 -20.06 27.17 24.34
C GLY A 16 -19.65 28.65 24.31
N GLU A 17 -18.40 28.94 24.67
CA GLU A 17 -17.80 30.29 24.60
C GLU A 17 -17.01 30.55 23.30
N GLY A 18 -16.94 29.58 22.38
CA GLY A 18 -16.12 29.65 21.17
C GLY A 18 -16.92 29.86 19.87
N SER A 19 -16.24 30.38 18.84
CA SER A 19 -16.68 30.33 17.44
C SER A 19 -15.80 29.36 16.67
N TYR A 20 -16.45 28.53 15.85
CA TYR A 20 -15.80 27.51 15.03
C TYR A 20 -16.22 27.67 13.58
N THR A 21 -15.30 27.41 12.65
CA THR A 21 -15.62 27.41 11.22
C THR A 21 -15.68 25.96 10.74
N MET A 22 -16.85 25.55 10.26
CA MET A 22 -17.00 24.30 9.53
C MET A 22 -16.77 24.54 8.03
N VAL A 23 -15.92 23.73 7.42
CA VAL A 23 -15.54 23.86 6.00
C VAL A 23 -15.66 22.50 5.32
N LEU A 24 -16.54 22.39 4.34
CA LEU A 24 -16.66 21.24 3.44
C LEU A 24 -16.02 21.59 2.10
N THR A 25 -15.01 20.81 1.70
CA THR A 25 -14.36 20.92 0.40
C THR A 25 -14.50 19.65 -0.43
N ARG A 26 -14.34 19.79 -1.74
CA ARG A 26 -14.24 18.71 -2.72
C ARG A 26 -12.91 18.79 -3.44
N ARG A 27 -12.21 17.66 -3.53
CA ARG A 27 -11.03 17.50 -4.40
C ARG A 27 -11.37 16.51 -5.50
N ASP A 28 -11.20 16.93 -6.75
CA ASP A 28 -11.35 16.06 -7.92
C ASP A 28 -10.05 15.28 -8.16
N LEU A 29 -10.13 13.96 -8.07
CA LEU A 29 -9.05 13.00 -8.32
C LEU A 29 -9.35 12.16 -9.58
N SER A 30 -10.20 12.65 -10.48
CA SER A 30 -10.63 11.94 -11.69
C SER A 30 -9.50 11.66 -12.68
N SER A 31 -8.40 12.42 -12.59
CA SER A 31 -7.16 12.17 -13.33
C SER A 31 -6.49 10.84 -12.93
N LEU A 32 -6.77 10.34 -11.72
CA LEU A 32 -6.18 9.14 -11.13
C LEU A 32 -7.16 7.97 -11.24
N TYR A 33 -8.39 8.17 -10.76
CA TYR A 33 -9.49 7.22 -10.88
C TYR A 33 -10.70 7.93 -11.46
N PRO A 34 -11.21 7.50 -12.63
CA PRO A 34 -12.34 8.18 -13.25
C PRO A 34 -13.51 8.38 -12.28
N GLY A 35 -13.90 9.63 -12.05
CA GLY A 35 -15.01 9.98 -11.16
C GLY A 35 -14.70 9.92 -9.66
N LEU A 36 -13.44 9.75 -9.25
CA LEU A 36 -13.03 9.82 -7.85
C LEU A 36 -13.07 11.27 -7.37
N HIS A 37 -13.98 11.56 -6.44
CA HIS A 37 -14.02 12.84 -5.75
C HIS A 37 -13.90 12.58 -4.24
N LEU A 38 -12.99 13.31 -3.60
CA LEU A 38 -12.78 13.27 -2.15
C LEU A 38 -13.45 14.49 -1.51
N PHE A 39 -14.38 14.24 -0.60
CA PHE A 39 -15.04 15.26 0.22
C PHE A 39 -14.38 15.31 1.59
N THR A 40 -14.00 16.51 2.02
CA THR A 40 -13.34 16.73 3.31
C THR A 40 -14.12 17.77 4.12
N LEU A 41 -14.66 17.35 5.26
CA LEU A 41 -15.30 18.20 6.25
C LEU A 41 -14.30 18.46 7.40
N ARG A 42 -14.04 19.74 7.66
CA ARG A 42 -13.18 20.19 8.76
C ARG A 42 -13.95 21.07 9.72
N LEU A 43 -13.71 20.88 11.01
CA LEU A 43 -14.04 21.87 12.03
C LEU A 43 -12.76 22.62 12.41
N LEU A 44 -12.76 23.93 12.23
CA LEU A 44 -11.62 24.80 12.47
C LEU A 44 -11.86 25.72 13.68
N HIS A 45 -10.79 26.01 14.41
CA HIS A 45 -10.73 27.12 15.36
C HIS A 45 -9.49 27.97 15.06
N GLY A 46 -9.69 29.10 14.38
CA GLY A 46 -8.59 29.80 13.70
C GLY A 46 -8.00 28.91 12.61
N ASP A 47 -6.69 28.68 12.65
CA ASP A 47 -5.97 27.83 11.69
C ASP A 47 -5.90 26.35 12.11
N LEU A 48 -6.36 26.01 13.31
CA LEU A 48 -6.28 24.66 13.84
C LEU A 48 -7.48 23.82 13.39
N THR A 49 -7.22 22.63 12.81
CA THR A 49 -8.26 21.62 12.58
C THR A 49 -8.50 20.83 13.86
N LEU A 50 -9.72 20.88 14.39
CA LEU A 50 -10.12 20.19 15.62
C LEU A 50 -10.79 18.84 15.36
N ALA A 51 -11.49 18.72 14.24
CA ALA A 51 -12.15 17.50 13.79
C ALA A 51 -12.08 17.40 12.27
N LEU A 52 -11.97 16.16 11.78
CA LEU A 52 -11.88 15.83 10.37
C LEU A 52 -12.79 14.66 10.03
N TYR A 53 -13.60 14.82 8.99
CA TYR A 53 -14.33 13.73 8.34
C TYR A 53 -14.02 13.75 6.84
N ARG A 54 -13.90 12.56 6.27
CA ARG A 54 -13.62 12.40 4.84
C ARG A 54 -14.42 11.25 4.28
N THR A 55 -14.91 11.44 3.06
CA THR A 55 -15.51 10.36 2.29
C THR A 55 -15.28 10.55 0.79
N ASN A 56 -15.32 9.48 0.01
CA ASN A 56 -15.11 9.52 -1.43
C ASN A 56 -16.16 8.73 -2.22
N THR A 57 -16.26 9.04 -3.51
CA THR A 57 -17.30 8.51 -4.41
C THR A 57 -17.25 6.99 -4.62
N TYR A 58 -16.14 6.31 -4.31
CA TYR A 58 -16.01 4.86 -4.46
C TYR A 58 -16.42 4.06 -3.21
N GLU A 59 -16.72 4.73 -2.09
CA GLU A 59 -17.23 4.07 -0.88
C GLU A 59 -18.70 3.63 -1.02
N TYR A 60 -19.43 4.22 -1.97
CA TYR A 60 -20.86 4.05 -2.12
C TYR A 60 -21.17 3.14 -3.31
N SER A 61 -21.94 2.09 -3.07
CA SER A 61 -22.36 1.17 -4.13
C SER A 61 -23.42 1.83 -5.04
N PRO A 62 -23.60 1.36 -6.28
CA PRO A 62 -24.68 1.84 -7.16
C PRO A 62 -26.10 1.69 -6.60
N THR A 63 -26.28 0.87 -5.55
CA THR A 63 -27.55 0.64 -4.87
C THR A 63 -27.69 1.43 -3.56
N ASP A 64 -26.66 2.17 -3.16
CA ASP A 64 -26.71 3.00 -1.96
C ASP A 64 -27.65 4.19 -2.22
N PRO A 65 -28.61 4.48 -1.32
CA PRO A 65 -29.44 5.68 -1.43
C PRO A 65 -28.68 6.99 -1.25
N LEU A 66 -27.44 6.96 -0.72
CA LEU A 66 -26.59 8.12 -0.54
C LEU A 66 -25.39 8.07 -1.48
N ASP A 67 -25.05 9.23 -2.05
CA ASP A 67 -23.75 9.48 -2.66
C ASP A 67 -22.80 10.19 -1.67
N ALA A 68 -21.51 10.25 -2.03
CA ALA A 68 -20.47 10.83 -1.18
C ALA A 68 -20.72 12.31 -0.82
N GLU A 69 -21.25 13.11 -1.75
CA GLU A 69 -21.55 14.52 -1.46
C GLU A 69 -22.72 14.63 -0.47
N SER A 70 -23.78 13.87 -0.69
CA SER A 70 -24.96 13.82 0.16
C SER A 70 -24.61 13.33 1.56
N ALA A 71 -23.75 12.33 1.67
CA ALA A 71 -23.20 11.84 2.93
C ALA A 71 -22.38 12.91 3.65
N ALA A 72 -21.45 13.57 2.96
CA ALA A 72 -20.64 14.64 3.55
C ALA A 72 -21.49 15.85 4.01
N ARG A 73 -22.51 16.24 3.23
CA ARG A 73 -23.47 17.28 3.63
C ARG A 73 -24.35 16.87 4.80
N LYS A 74 -24.71 15.59 4.89
CA LYS A 74 -25.44 15.05 6.04
C LYS A 74 -24.56 15.13 7.29
N GLU A 75 -23.31 14.68 7.20
CA GLU A 75 -22.35 14.74 8.30
C GLU A 75 -22.13 16.18 8.78
N ALA A 76 -22.03 17.15 7.87
CA ALA A 76 -21.93 18.57 8.22
C ALA A 76 -23.12 19.06 9.05
N ARG A 77 -24.36 18.67 8.69
CA ARG A 77 -25.55 19.02 9.48
C ARG A 77 -25.55 18.34 10.85
N ASP A 78 -25.15 17.08 10.90
CA ASP A 78 -25.09 16.31 12.15
C ASP A 78 -24.02 16.88 13.10
N TRP A 79 -22.86 17.29 12.57
CA TRP A 79 -21.81 18.00 13.30
C TRP A 79 -22.29 19.33 13.84
N GLU A 80 -22.98 20.14 13.02
CA GLU A 80 -23.53 21.42 13.47
C GLU A 80 -24.55 21.24 14.59
N ASP A 81 -25.50 20.30 14.46
CA ASP A 81 -26.49 20.01 15.50
C ASP A 81 -25.80 19.59 16.81
N LEU A 82 -24.90 18.61 16.73
CA LEU A 82 -24.23 18.07 17.90
C LEU A 82 -23.33 19.10 18.56
N LEU A 83 -22.53 19.84 17.78
CA LEU A 83 -21.64 20.88 18.30
C LEU A 83 -22.44 22.01 18.97
N SER A 84 -23.60 22.38 18.42
CA SER A 84 -24.46 23.43 19.01
C SER A 84 -25.19 22.94 20.27
N ARG A 85 -25.58 21.66 20.31
CA ARG A 85 -26.36 21.05 21.40
C ARG A 85 -25.51 20.57 22.57
N ASP A 86 -24.39 19.93 22.29
CA ASP A 86 -23.50 19.27 23.26
C ASP A 86 -22.04 19.27 22.74
N PRO A 87 -21.31 20.40 22.92
CA PRO A 87 -19.93 20.54 22.46
C PRO A 87 -18.98 19.51 23.11
N GLU A 88 -19.21 19.14 24.38
CA GLU A 88 -18.37 18.17 25.08
C GLU A 88 -18.48 16.78 24.45
N ALA A 89 -19.70 16.33 24.16
CA ALA A 89 -19.91 15.07 23.45
C ALA A 89 -19.32 15.08 22.04
N PHE A 90 -19.43 16.22 21.32
CA PHE A 90 -18.82 16.37 20.01
C PHE A 90 -17.30 16.12 20.06
N PHE A 91 -16.57 16.86 20.90
CA PHE A 91 -15.11 16.73 20.97
C PHE A 91 -14.67 15.37 21.52
N ALA A 92 -15.41 14.78 22.46
CA ALA A 92 -15.12 13.43 22.95
C ALA A 92 -15.17 12.37 21.83
N ALA A 93 -16.03 12.55 20.83
CA ALA A 93 -16.20 11.62 19.71
C ALA A 93 -15.30 11.93 18.50
N HIS A 94 -14.82 13.16 18.32
CA HIS A 94 -14.18 13.62 17.07
C HIS A 94 -12.74 14.14 17.22
N LEU A 95 -12.18 14.19 18.43
CA LEU A 95 -10.77 14.54 18.60
C LEU A 95 -9.87 13.48 17.96
N GLU A 96 -9.06 13.90 16.98
CA GLU A 96 -8.14 13.00 16.29
C GLU A 96 -7.13 12.36 17.26
N ARG A 97 -7.02 11.02 17.23
CA ARG A 97 -5.83 10.32 17.70
C ARG A 97 -4.89 10.14 16.51
N ILE A 98 -3.94 11.06 16.32
CA ILE A 98 -2.86 10.88 15.36
C ILE A 98 -1.96 9.74 15.84
N GLY A 99 -2.19 8.54 15.33
CA GLY A 99 -1.27 7.42 15.48
C GLY A 99 -0.08 7.64 14.55
N ARG A 100 1.12 7.81 15.09
CA ARG A 100 2.35 7.71 14.29
C ARG A 100 2.57 6.21 14.01
N PRO A 101 2.74 5.78 12.74
CA PRO A 101 3.12 4.41 12.47
C PRO A 101 4.39 4.07 13.27
N PRO A 102 4.47 2.91 13.91
CA PRO A 102 5.67 2.52 14.64
C PRO A 102 6.89 2.56 13.70
N ASP A 103 7.97 3.16 14.17
CA ASP A 103 9.25 3.22 13.45
C ASP A 103 9.94 1.85 13.62
N SER A 104 9.51 0.87 12.83
CA SER A 104 10.27 -0.37 12.63
C SER A 104 11.48 -0.06 11.74
N GLY A 105 12.63 -0.65 12.06
CA GLY A 105 13.89 -0.45 11.33
C GLY A 105 13.73 -0.56 9.81
N ARG A 106 14.59 0.16 9.10
CA ARG A 106 14.35 0.61 7.73
C ARG A 106 15.20 -0.18 6.73
N PRO A 107 14.67 -1.19 6.00
CA PRO A 107 15.49 -1.94 5.06
C PRO A 107 15.71 -1.16 3.77
N ASP A 108 16.87 -1.33 3.17
CA ASP A 108 17.15 -0.84 1.80
C ASP A 108 16.51 -1.77 0.77
N VAL A 109 16.38 -3.06 1.10
CA VAL A 109 15.80 -4.10 0.26
C VAL A 109 14.70 -4.83 1.03
N LEU A 110 13.47 -4.76 0.53
CA LEU A 110 12.36 -5.58 1.01
C LEU A 110 12.24 -6.83 0.14
N ILE A 111 12.28 -8.00 0.75
CA ILE A 111 12.12 -9.29 0.08
C ILE A 111 10.83 -9.93 0.56
N ILE A 112 9.85 -10.08 -0.31
CA ILE A 112 8.61 -10.81 -0.02
C ILE A 112 8.80 -12.26 -0.46
N GLN A 113 8.94 -13.15 0.52
CA GLN A 113 8.95 -14.59 0.30
C GLN A 113 7.49 -15.05 0.28
N GLY A 114 6.92 -15.26 -0.91
CA GLY A 114 5.50 -15.53 -1.10
C GLY A 114 5.08 -16.99 -0.92
N SER A 115 5.97 -17.88 -0.48
CA SER A 115 5.69 -19.31 -0.34
C SER A 115 5.34 -19.65 1.12
N PRO A 116 4.32 -20.48 1.38
CA PRO A 116 4.02 -20.91 2.75
C PRO A 116 5.11 -21.84 3.35
N ARG A 117 6.06 -22.30 2.53
CA ARG A 117 7.20 -23.12 2.97
C ARG A 117 8.38 -22.24 3.35
N ALA A 118 8.67 -22.17 4.65
CA ALA A 118 9.81 -21.44 5.22
C ALA A 118 11.18 -22.02 4.83
N ASP A 119 11.25 -23.30 4.46
CA ASP A 119 12.46 -24.01 4.02
C ASP A 119 12.42 -24.43 2.54
N GLY A 120 11.46 -23.89 1.78
CA GLY A 120 11.26 -24.24 0.38
C GLY A 120 12.20 -23.53 -0.59
N ASN A 121 12.08 -23.87 -1.87
CA ASN A 121 12.86 -23.29 -2.97
C ASN A 121 12.81 -21.75 -3.03
N CYS A 122 11.65 -21.14 -2.78
CA CYS A 122 11.54 -19.68 -2.70
C CYS A 122 12.28 -19.08 -1.51
N SER A 123 12.38 -19.82 -0.39
CA SER A 123 13.14 -19.37 0.79
C SER A 123 14.64 -19.39 0.53
N ILE A 124 15.14 -20.44 -0.14
CA ILE A 124 16.54 -20.50 -0.59
C ILE A 124 16.86 -19.32 -1.51
N ILE A 125 15.99 -19.05 -2.49
CA ILE A 125 16.15 -17.91 -3.41
C ILE A 125 16.12 -16.56 -2.65
N ALA A 126 15.20 -16.39 -1.71
CA ALA A 126 15.13 -15.20 -0.87
C ALA A 126 16.41 -15.01 -0.03
N GLY A 127 16.98 -16.09 0.51
CA GLY A 127 18.25 -16.06 1.23
C GLY A 127 19.43 -15.64 0.36
N TRP A 128 19.51 -16.13 -0.88
CA TRP A 128 20.52 -15.67 -1.84
C TRP A 128 20.37 -14.19 -2.18
N ALA A 129 19.13 -13.71 -2.33
CA ALA A 129 18.86 -12.30 -2.60
C ALA A 129 19.23 -11.40 -1.41
N ALA A 130 18.91 -11.82 -0.19
CA ALA A 130 19.29 -11.12 1.03
C ALA A 130 20.81 -11.03 1.18
N ALA A 131 21.52 -12.16 1.02
CA ALA A 131 22.97 -12.19 1.07
C ALA A 131 23.61 -11.27 0.02
N ALA A 132 23.08 -11.24 -1.21
CA ALA A 132 23.56 -10.35 -2.27
C ALA A 132 23.36 -8.86 -1.92
N ALA A 133 22.25 -8.51 -1.27
CA ALA A 133 22.00 -7.15 -0.81
C ALA A 133 22.99 -6.74 0.31
N GLU A 134 23.21 -7.64 1.28
CA GLU A 134 24.15 -7.42 2.39
C GLU A 134 25.60 -7.30 1.89
N GLU A 135 26.02 -8.13 0.94
CA GLU A 135 27.32 -8.05 0.26
C GLU A 135 27.50 -6.72 -0.50
N ALA A 136 26.41 -6.12 -0.97
CA ALA A 136 26.38 -4.79 -1.56
C ALA A 136 26.26 -3.66 -0.53
N GLY A 137 26.39 -3.96 0.77
CA GLY A 137 26.30 -2.99 1.86
C GLY A 137 24.89 -2.46 2.14
N CYS A 138 23.86 -3.13 1.64
CA CYS A 138 22.46 -2.76 1.83
C CYS A 138 21.81 -3.65 2.90
N SER A 139 20.98 -3.07 3.75
CA SER A 139 20.15 -3.83 4.68
C SER A 139 19.02 -4.55 3.93
N ALA A 140 18.73 -5.80 4.32
CA ALA A 140 17.66 -6.59 3.73
C ALA A 140 16.69 -7.08 4.81
N GLU A 141 15.40 -7.02 4.51
CA GLU A 141 14.34 -7.64 5.31
C GLU A 141 13.63 -8.71 4.47
N VAL A 142 13.47 -9.90 5.03
CA VAL A 142 12.66 -10.96 4.41
C VAL A 142 11.34 -11.09 5.17
N VAL A 143 10.25 -10.84 4.47
CA VAL A 143 8.88 -10.98 4.98
C VAL A 143 8.26 -12.26 4.44
N TYR A 144 7.61 -13.00 5.33
CA TYR A 144 6.88 -14.24 5.04
C TYR A 144 5.37 -14.00 5.25
N PRO A 145 4.58 -13.66 4.22
CA PRO A 145 3.16 -13.35 4.38
C PRO A 145 2.33 -14.47 5.02
N HIS A 146 2.76 -15.72 4.87
CA HIS A 146 2.09 -16.88 5.49
C HIS A 146 2.13 -16.86 7.02
N ASP A 147 3.14 -16.22 7.61
CA ASP A 147 3.32 -16.15 9.07
C ASP A 147 2.64 -14.92 9.69
N LEU A 148 2.00 -14.08 8.86
CA LEU A 148 1.41 -12.81 9.26
C LEU A 148 -0.12 -12.88 9.29
N TRP A 149 -0.70 -12.09 10.18
CA TRP A 149 -2.14 -11.86 10.20
C TRP A 149 -2.49 -10.69 9.29
N ILE A 150 -3.03 -11.00 8.11
CA ILE A 150 -3.43 -10.02 7.10
C ILE A 150 -4.87 -10.26 6.70
N THR A 151 -5.71 -9.25 6.87
CA THR A 151 -7.11 -9.29 6.41
C THR A 151 -7.17 -9.02 4.90
N GLY A 152 -8.01 -9.75 4.17
CA GLY A 152 -8.23 -9.52 2.75
C GLY A 152 -8.76 -8.10 2.47
N CYS A 153 -8.35 -7.50 1.35
CA CYS A 153 -8.94 -6.23 0.92
C CYS A 153 -10.43 -6.42 0.60
N ILE A 154 -11.28 -5.59 1.19
CA ILE A 154 -12.73 -5.64 0.96
C ILE A 154 -13.22 -4.59 -0.04
N GLY A 155 -12.30 -3.84 -0.66
CA GLY A 155 -12.65 -2.81 -1.64
C GLY A 155 -13.50 -1.67 -1.07
N CYS A 156 -13.29 -1.28 0.20
CA CYS A 156 -14.06 -0.23 0.84
C CYS A 156 -13.64 1.20 0.45
N TYR A 157 -12.52 1.38 -0.26
CA TYR A 157 -11.96 2.67 -0.69
C TYR A 157 -11.66 3.71 0.40
N GLN A 158 -11.79 3.35 1.69
CA GLN A 158 -11.47 4.27 2.79
C GLN A 158 -9.99 4.71 2.84
N CYS A 159 -9.08 3.93 2.24
CA CYS A 159 -7.68 4.34 2.12
C CYS A 159 -7.50 5.62 1.27
N TYR A 160 -8.42 5.95 0.37
CA TYR A 160 -8.42 7.22 -0.37
C TYR A 160 -8.89 8.42 0.45
N ASN A 161 -9.34 8.20 1.70
CA ASN A 161 -9.65 9.28 2.61
C ASN A 161 -8.41 9.74 3.38
N THR A 162 -7.54 8.81 3.78
CA THR A 162 -6.44 9.11 4.73
C THR A 162 -5.06 8.75 4.22
N GLY A 163 -4.96 7.94 3.16
CA GLY A 163 -3.72 7.29 2.72
C GLY A 163 -3.41 6.00 3.50
N PHE A 164 -4.21 5.62 4.48
CA PHE A 164 -3.96 4.44 5.31
C PHE A 164 -5.15 3.48 5.28
N CYS A 165 -4.88 2.18 5.41
CA CYS A 165 -5.94 1.19 5.54
C CYS A 165 -6.63 1.31 6.91
N THR A 166 -7.94 1.06 6.96
CA THR A 166 -8.73 1.04 8.21
C THR A 166 -8.43 -0.20 9.07
N PHE A 167 -7.96 -1.29 8.44
CA PHE A 167 -7.59 -2.50 9.16
C PHE A 167 -6.23 -2.34 9.83
N ALA A 168 -6.20 -2.52 11.15
CA ALA A 168 -4.98 -2.57 11.95
C ALA A 168 -4.45 -4.01 12.03
N ASP A 169 -3.62 -4.37 11.07
CA ASP A 169 -3.00 -5.69 10.94
C ASP A 169 -1.55 -5.58 10.41
N ASP A 170 -0.89 -6.72 10.19
CA ASP A 170 0.55 -6.78 9.89
C ASP A 170 0.94 -6.11 8.56
N MET A 171 -0.03 -5.75 7.70
CA MET A 171 0.25 -4.99 6.47
C MET A 171 0.89 -3.63 6.75
N THR A 172 0.62 -3.05 7.92
CA THR A 172 1.23 -1.76 8.30
C THR A 172 2.74 -1.85 8.34
N GLY A 173 3.29 -2.97 8.83
CA GLY A 173 4.72 -3.25 8.82
C GLY A 173 5.28 -3.36 7.41
N ILE A 174 4.65 -4.17 6.55
CA ILE A 174 5.12 -4.39 5.17
C ILE A 174 5.11 -3.09 4.35
N ILE A 175 4.04 -2.30 4.46
CA ILE A 175 3.96 -0.99 3.78
C ILE A 175 5.05 -0.06 4.31
N SER A 176 5.32 -0.07 5.62
CA SER A 176 6.42 0.71 6.21
C SER A 176 7.78 0.36 5.62
N SER A 177 8.08 -0.94 5.52
CA SER A 177 9.31 -1.43 4.93
C SER A 177 9.42 -1.06 3.45
N LEU A 178 8.36 -1.23 2.65
CA LEU A 178 8.39 -0.87 1.23
C LEU A 178 8.54 0.65 1.01
N ARG A 179 7.92 1.46 1.86
CA ARG A 179 8.01 2.93 1.78
C ARG A 179 9.47 3.38 1.76
N GLN A 180 10.33 2.71 2.51
CA GLN A 180 11.74 3.10 2.67
C GLN A 180 12.68 2.30 1.76
N ALA A 181 12.31 1.06 1.42
CA ALA A 181 13.12 0.23 0.55
C ALA A 181 13.31 0.87 -0.83
N PHE A 182 14.54 0.78 -1.34
CA PHE A 182 14.89 1.15 -2.71
C PHE A 182 14.57 0.03 -3.69
N LEU A 183 14.67 -1.22 -3.21
CA LEU A 183 14.47 -2.43 -4.00
C LEU A 183 13.41 -3.33 -3.36
N LEU A 184 12.44 -3.74 -4.17
CA LEU A 184 11.50 -4.81 -3.85
C LEU A 184 11.90 -6.09 -4.60
N VAL A 185 12.05 -7.20 -3.88
CA VAL A 185 12.25 -8.53 -4.47
C VAL A 185 11.06 -9.40 -4.11
N ILE A 186 10.47 -10.09 -5.09
CA ILE A 186 9.36 -11.02 -4.87
C ILE A 186 9.81 -12.42 -5.25
N CYS A 187 9.82 -13.32 -4.28
CA CYS A 187 10.16 -14.73 -4.45
C CYS A 187 8.90 -15.58 -4.32
N THR A 188 8.33 -16.09 -5.42
CA THR A 188 7.00 -16.73 -5.39
C THR A 188 6.93 -18.04 -6.19
N PRO A 189 6.25 -19.08 -5.68
CA PRO A 189 5.91 -20.23 -6.50
C PRO A 189 4.69 -19.92 -7.39
N VAL A 190 4.48 -20.74 -8.42
CA VAL A 190 3.24 -20.79 -9.19
C VAL A 190 2.26 -21.74 -8.51
N TYR A 191 1.21 -21.21 -7.87
CA TYR A 191 0.09 -21.97 -7.32
C TYR A 191 -1.14 -21.75 -8.20
N THR A 192 -1.67 -22.83 -8.76
CA THR A 192 -2.83 -22.79 -9.69
C THR A 192 -2.70 -21.69 -10.76
N SER A 193 -1.53 -21.64 -11.41
CA SER A 193 -1.16 -20.66 -12.45
C SER A 193 -0.91 -19.22 -12.00
N THR A 194 -1.03 -18.88 -10.71
CA THR A 194 -0.79 -17.53 -10.19
C THR A 194 0.04 -17.53 -8.90
N VAL A 195 0.15 -16.39 -8.24
CA VAL A 195 0.78 -16.25 -6.92
C VAL A 195 -0.05 -16.94 -5.83
N PRO A 196 0.56 -17.38 -4.71
CA PRO A 196 -0.18 -17.92 -3.57
C PRO A 196 -1.18 -16.92 -2.97
N GLY A 197 -2.20 -17.44 -2.27
CA GLY A 197 -3.30 -16.63 -1.73
C GLY A 197 -2.83 -15.56 -0.75
N GLU A 198 -1.90 -15.88 0.13
CA GLU A 198 -1.34 -14.97 1.12
C GLU A 198 -0.52 -13.85 0.46
N LEU A 199 0.28 -14.18 -0.56
CA LEU A 199 0.95 -13.16 -1.36
C LEU A 199 -0.06 -12.30 -2.13
N LYS A 200 -1.15 -12.89 -2.64
CA LYS A 200 -2.22 -12.13 -3.31
C LYS A 200 -2.92 -11.16 -2.36
N MET A 201 -3.15 -11.54 -1.10
CA MET A 201 -3.70 -10.65 -0.08
C MET A 201 -2.78 -9.44 0.18
N VAL A 202 -1.47 -9.67 0.26
CA VAL A 202 -0.47 -8.58 0.36
C VAL A 202 -0.59 -7.63 -0.84
N ILE A 203 -0.58 -8.16 -2.07
CA ILE A 203 -0.72 -7.38 -3.31
C ILE A 203 -2.02 -6.56 -3.31
N ASP A 204 -3.15 -7.16 -2.95
CA ASP A 204 -4.45 -6.48 -2.92
C ASP A 204 -4.53 -5.39 -1.84
N ARG A 205 -3.85 -5.59 -0.71
CA ARG A 205 -3.81 -4.62 0.39
C ARG A 205 -2.85 -3.45 0.15
N PHE A 206 -1.91 -3.57 -0.79
CA PHE A 206 -1.07 -2.45 -1.22
C PHE A 206 -1.84 -1.33 -1.94
N GLN A 207 -3.13 -1.52 -2.24
CA GLN A 207 -4.03 -0.43 -2.63
C GLN A 207 -4.02 0.73 -1.63
N ALA A 208 -3.77 0.47 -0.34
CA ALA A 208 -3.61 1.51 0.66
C ALA A 208 -2.36 2.37 0.44
N PHE A 209 -1.22 1.75 0.11
CA PHE A 209 0.01 2.48 -0.19
C PHE A 209 -0.09 3.25 -1.52
N HIS A 210 -0.77 2.68 -2.52
CA HIS A 210 -1.10 3.41 -3.75
C HIS A 210 -1.94 4.66 -3.44
N ALA A 211 -2.97 4.55 -2.59
CA ALA A 211 -3.76 5.70 -2.14
C ALA A 211 -2.91 6.74 -1.38
N GLU A 212 -1.99 6.31 -0.50
CA GLU A 212 -1.04 7.17 0.20
C GLU A 212 -0.23 8.05 -0.76
N MET A 213 0.46 7.41 -1.72
CA MET A 213 1.30 8.10 -2.70
C MET A 213 0.47 9.04 -3.59
N THR A 214 -0.72 8.60 -3.96
CA THR A 214 -1.67 9.35 -4.78
C THR A 214 -2.12 10.63 -4.08
N LEU A 215 -2.56 10.53 -2.83
CA LEU A 215 -3.02 11.69 -2.06
C LEU A 215 -1.89 12.66 -1.75
N ALA A 216 -0.69 12.14 -1.49
CA ALA A 216 0.52 12.92 -1.26
C ALA A 216 1.08 13.57 -2.54
N GLY A 217 0.74 13.04 -3.73
CA GLY A 217 1.30 13.47 -5.01
C GLY A 217 2.82 13.25 -5.10
N ARG A 218 3.35 12.24 -4.40
CA ARG A 218 4.78 11.96 -4.30
C ARG A 218 5.05 10.49 -4.57
N PHE A 219 5.98 10.25 -5.49
CA PHE A 219 6.42 8.92 -5.88
C PHE A 219 7.94 8.88 -5.82
N GLU A 220 8.47 8.03 -4.95
CA GLU A 220 9.90 7.79 -4.89
C GLU A 220 10.26 6.67 -5.87
N PRO A 221 11.30 6.83 -6.69
CA PRO A 221 11.70 5.80 -7.64
C PRO A 221 12.18 4.56 -6.89
N LYS A 222 11.54 3.42 -7.16
CA LYS A 222 11.91 2.12 -6.62
C LYS A 222 12.10 1.12 -7.75
N LYS A 223 12.92 0.09 -7.53
CA LYS A 223 13.14 -1.00 -8.48
C LYS A 223 12.51 -2.29 -7.97
N GLY A 224 12.12 -3.16 -8.90
CA GLY A 224 11.46 -4.43 -8.60
C GLY A 224 12.14 -5.61 -9.27
N LEU A 225 12.28 -6.73 -8.57
CA LEU A 225 12.75 -8.01 -9.11
C LEU A 225 11.71 -9.11 -8.84
N LEU A 226 11.51 -9.98 -9.83
CA LEU A 226 10.65 -11.16 -9.72
C LEU A 226 11.47 -12.44 -9.88
N PHE A 227 11.47 -13.28 -8.85
CA PHE A 227 12.03 -14.63 -8.90
C PHE A 227 10.90 -15.64 -8.67
N SER A 228 10.60 -16.45 -9.68
CA SER A 228 9.48 -17.39 -9.60
C SER A 228 9.85 -18.82 -9.95
N VAL A 229 9.22 -19.76 -9.25
CA VAL A 229 9.41 -21.21 -9.46
C VAL A 229 8.12 -21.91 -9.87
N SER A 230 8.20 -22.86 -10.80
CA SER A 230 7.07 -23.73 -11.16
C SER A 230 7.45 -25.21 -11.09
N GLY A 231 6.51 -26.04 -10.65
CA GLY A 231 6.69 -27.49 -10.63
C GLY A 231 6.81 -28.09 -12.03
N ARG A 232 5.88 -27.72 -12.91
CA ARG A 232 5.86 -28.11 -14.32
C ARG A 232 6.97 -27.45 -15.12
N THR A 233 7.41 -28.11 -16.18
CA THR A 233 8.26 -27.54 -17.23
C THR A 233 7.44 -26.59 -18.12
N GLY A 234 8.06 -25.52 -18.62
CA GLY A 234 7.46 -24.58 -19.56
C GLY A 234 7.31 -23.16 -18.99
N LYS A 235 7.49 -22.16 -19.86
CA LYS A 235 7.41 -20.73 -19.49
C LYS A 235 5.97 -20.25 -19.32
N GLU A 236 5.02 -20.92 -19.95
CA GLU A 236 3.59 -20.63 -19.88
C GLU A 236 3.03 -20.71 -18.46
N ASN A 237 3.68 -21.49 -17.59
CA ASN A 237 3.36 -21.60 -16.17
C ASN A 237 3.41 -20.25 -15.43
N PHE A 238 4.23 -19.32 -15.91
CA PHE A 238 4.47 -18.02 -15.25
C PHE A 238 3.67 -16.87 -15.85
N SER A 239 2.84 -17.13 -16.86
CA SER A 239 2.10 -16.09 -17.58
C SER A 239 1.32 -15.17 -16.64
N CYS A 240 0.48 -15.73 -15.78
CA CYS A 240 -0.32 -14.92 -14.86
C CYS A 240 0.53 -14.36 -13.70
N VAL A 241 1.49 -15.12 -13.17
CA VAL A 241 2.39 -14.61 -12.11
C VAL A 241 3.14 -13.37 -12.57
N THR A 242 3.73 -13.44 -13.77
CA THR A 242 4.52 -12.35 -14.35
C THR A 242 3.62 -11.14 -14.53
N GLN A 243 2.45 -11.30 -15.15
CA GLN A 243 1.51 -10.19 -15.35
C GLN A 243 1.04 -9.56 -14.03
N VAL A 244 0.57 -10.36 -13.07
CA VAL A 244 0.08 -9.88 -11.77
C VAL A 244 1.15 -9.09 -11.03
N ILE A 245 2.41 -9.56 -11.06
CA ILE A 245 3.51 -8.87 -10.39
C ILE A 245 3.92 -7.59 -11.14
N HIS A 246 3.92 -7.60 -12.47
CA HIS A 246 4.22 -6.39 -13.24
C HIS A 246 3.15 -5.31 -13.02
N ASP A 247 1.87 -5.66 -13.07
CA ASP A 247 0.76 -4.72 -12.80
C ASP A 247 0.84 -4.19 -11.36
N PHE A 248 1.15 -5.06 -10.40
CA PHE A 248 1.40 -4.66 -9.02
C PHE A 248 2.55 -3.66 -8.89
N MET A 249 3.68 -3.91 -9.55
CA MET A 249 4.82 -2.99 -9.55
C MET A 249 4.47 -1.66 -10.20
N GLU A 250 3.77 -1.68 -11.34
CA GLU A 250 3.35 -0.48 -12.07
C GLU A 250 2.40 0.39 -11.24
N ASN A 251 1.41 -0.21 -10.57
CA ASN A 251 0.49 0.49 -9.66
C ASN A 251 1.21 1.23 -8.52
N LEU A 252 2.40 0.73 -8.13
CA LEU A 252 3.21 1.34 -7.08
C LEU A 252 4.39 2.17 -7.63
N HIS A 253 4.43 2.42 -8.95
CA HIS A 253 5.53 3.12 -9.63
C HIS A 253 6.92 2.47 -9.41
N ILE A 254 6.94 1.15 -9.20
CA ILE A 254 8.15 0.34 -9.07
C ILE A 254 8.59 -0.06 -10.47
N THR A 255 9.84 0.25 -10.85
CA THR A 255 10.40 -0.10 -12.15
C THR A 255 10.86 -1.57 -12.17
N PRO A 256 10.27 -2.46 -12.98
CA PRO A 256 10.72 -3.84 -13.09
C PRO A 256 12.13 -3.88 -13.69
N SER A 257 13.08 -4.43 -12.94
CA SER A 257 14.51 -4.42 -13.27
C SER A 257 15.08 -5.80 -13.62
N GLY A 258 14.27 -6.86 -13.51
CA GLY A 258 14.69 -8.21 -13.85
C GLY A 258 13.72 -9.29 -13.37
N THR A 259 13.65 -10.37 -14.15
CA THR A 259 12.80 -11.53 -13.87
C THR A 259 13.57 -12.82 -14.09
N LEU A 260 13.54 -13.74 -13.13
CA LEU A 260 14.08 -15.09 -13.25
C LEU A 260 12.98 -16.12 -13.00
N LEU A 261 12.71 -16.94 -14.02
CA LEU A 261 11.67 -17.96 -14.02
C LEU A 261 12.33 -19.35 -14.06
N ILE A 262 12.04 -20.18 -13.07
CA ILE A 262 12.67 -21.48 -12.86
C ILE A 262 11.59 -22.56 -12.90
N ASP A 263 11.53 -23.30 -13.99
CA ASP A 263 10.55 -24.37 -14.17
C ASP A 263 11.07 -25.74 -13.69
N SER A 264 10.26 -26.78 -13.88
CA SER A 264 10.68 -28.18 -13.68
C SER A 264 11.10 -28.54 -12.24
N ILE A 265 10.65 -27.76 -11.25
CA ILE A 265 11.03 -27.97 -9.84
C ILE A 265 10.48 -29.28 -9.28
N ASP A 266 9.40 -29.85 -9.81
CA ASP A 266 8.92 -31.18 -9.35
C ASP A 266 9.93 -32.29 -9.67
N ARG A 267 10.68 -32.12 -10.77
CA ARG A 267 11.77 -33.01 -11.18
C ARG A 267 13.07 -32.70 -10.47
N LEU A 268 13.46 -31.42 -10.42
CA LEU A 268 14.74 -30.98 -9.85
C LEU A 268 14.75 -31.04 -8.31
N ARG A 269 13.58 -30.91 -7.69
CA ARG A 269 13.27 -30.85 -6.25
C ARG A 269 13.84 -29.64 -5.52
N ASP A 270 15.06 -29.27 -5.86
CA ASP A 270 15.88 -28.29 -5.17
C ASP A 270 16.49 -27.30 -6.18
N VAL A 271 16.24 -26.00 -5.99
CA VAL A 271 16.77 -24.92 -6.82
C VAL A 271 18.29 -24.85 -6.83
N ARG A 272 18.96 -25.39 -5.80
CA ARG A 272 20.44 -25.48 -5.75
C ARG A 272 21.00 -26.40 -6.83
N ASN A 273 20.19 -27.30 -7.37
CA ASN A 273 20.57 -28.17 -8.49
C ASN A 273 20.48 -27.48 -9.85
N VAL A 274 19.99 -26.23 -9.93
CA VAL A 274 19.93 -25.46 -11.18
C VAL A 274 21.29 -24.78 -11.40
N PRO A 275 22.05 -25.16 -12.46
CA PRO A 275 23.39 -24.64 -12.66
C PRO A 275 23.42 -23.10 -12.79
N GLY A 276 24.28 -22.45 -12.00
CA GLY A 276 24.49 -21.00 -12.02
C GLY A 276 23.29 -20.16 -11.59
N LEU A 277 22.25 -20.75 -10.98
CA LEU A 277 21.08 -19.99 -10.55
C LEU A 277 21.41 -18.98 -9.44
N GLU A 278 22.19 -19.39 -8.44
CA GLU A 278 22.60 -18.50 -7.35
C GLU A 278 23.34 -17.27 -7.88
N ASP A 279 24.33 -17.46 -8.75
CA ASP A 279 25.09 -16.36 -9.36
C ASP A 279 24.18 -15.39 -10.14
N ARG A 280 23.18 -15.92 -10.86
CA ARG A 280 22.20 -15.10 -11.59
C ARG A 280 21.31 -14.30 -10.66
N ILE A 281 20.88 -14.88 -9.53
CA ILE A 281 20.09 -14.18 -8.50
C ILE A 281 20.93 -13.04 -7.89
N ARG A 282 22.16 -13.35 -7.48
CA ARG A 282 23.10 -12.36 -6.91
C ARG A 282 23.40 -11.23 -7.88
N ALA A 283 23.68 -11.55 -9.15
CA ALA A 283 23.93 -10.55 -10.19
C ALA A 283 22.71 -9.66 -10.46
N ALA A 284 21.49 -10.22 -10.45
CA ALA A 284 20.26 -9.45 -10.62
C ALA A 284 20.05 -8.45 -9.48
N VAL A 285 20.26 -8.88 -8.23
CA VAL A 285 20.17 -8.01 -7.05
C VAL A 285 21.23 -6.91 -7.08
N ALA A 286 22.51 -7.28 -7.25
CA ALA A 286 23.60 -6.31 -7.32
C ALA A 286 23.39 -5.30 -8.47
N GLY A 287 22.96 -5.78 -9.64
CA GLY A 287 22.61 -4.94 -10.78
C GLY A 287 21.48 -3.95 -10.48
N ALA A 288 20.43 -4.39 -9.80
CA ALA A 288 19.32 -3.50 -9.39
C ALA A 288 19.78 -2.45 -8.37
N LEU A 289 20.71 -2.78 -7.47
CA LEU A 289 21.27 -1.85 -6.48
C LEU A 289 22.24 -0.81 -7.07
N THR A 290 22.73 -1.01 -8.31
CA THR A 290 23.54 0.02 -8.99
C THR A 290 22.77 1.34 -9.16
N GLY A 291 23.44 2.46 -8.87
CA GLY A 291 22.86 3.80 -8.95
C GLY A 291 22.26 4.35 -7.65
N ARG A 292 22.40 3.65 -6.51
CA ARG A 292 22.05 4.18 -5.17
C ARG A 292 22.94 5.34 -4.71
N GLU A 293 24.09 5.54 -5.35
CA GLU A 293 24.99 6.68 -5.12
C GLU A 293 24.35 8.00 -5.59
N GLY A 294 23.42 8.56 -4.80
CA GLY A 294 22.76 9.82 -5.16
C GLY A 294 21.67 10.33 -4.20
N SER A 295 21.39 9.66 -3.09
CA SER A 295 20.41 10.15 -2.10
C SER A 295 20.90 9.87 -0.69
N ALA A 296 21.83 10.72 -0.25
CA ALA A 296 22.17 10.94 1.15
C ALA A 296 21.83 12.39 1.50
#